data_AF-A0A7S2JVD9-F1
#
_entry.id   AF-A0A7S2JVD9-F1
#
_cell.length_a   1.000
_cell.length_b   1.000
_cell.length_c   1.000
_cell.angle_alpha   90.00
_cell.angle_beta   90.00
_cell.angle_gamma   90.00
#
_symmetry.space_group_name_H-M   'P 1'
#
loop_
_entity.id
_entity.type
_entity.pdbx_description
1 polymer ?
#
loop_
_entity_poly.entity_id
_entity_poly.type
_entity_poly.pdbx_seq_one_letter_code
_entity_poly.pdbx_strand_id
1 'polypeptide(L)'
;EERERFEAIQRAEAARKAEADRQRAELEAAELESSESLVARIKEKKELIRNLKEASEKLSDLSLEEKLGTALVKKNLKPKDLVQDWDRKQKGEVNKVEFRQGVRSLGLKDDNKDLDALFMSLDEDGGGSLDAEELKHALKLLVDAAESSIMEQQARESRVRRLEVHLPQLINVLNLTRDAEAAIDDRSKGEKQREAANRLKLVAVEAQFKLAAFEKTQAAEEEAELAIARKAREEKEAAANAEKAKAAAKAAKAQEEAKKKKAEREKRMIEKRALAEFGAMSAVEEKKLTAEERQFAKEELEEE
;
A
#
# COMPACT_ATOMS: atom_id res chain seq x y z
N GLU A 1 -43.19 -41.55 3.72
CA GLU A 1 -42.57 -40.61 4.67
C GLU A 1 -41.67 -41.25 5.73
N GLU A 2 -42.15 -41.91 6.78
CA GLU A 2 -41.25 -42.45 7.84
C GLU A 2 -40.33 -43.59 7.37
N ARG A 3 -40.83 -44.52 6.54
CA ARG A 3 -40.00 -45.57 5.91
C ARG A 3 -38.93 -44.99 4.99
N GLU A 4 -39.25 -43.97 4.21
CA GLU A 4 -38.30 -43.31 3.31
C GLU A 4 -37.21 -42.56 4.08
N ARG A 5 -37.56 -41.92 5.21
CA ARG A 5 -36.59 -41.31 6.12
C ARG A 5 -35.66 -42.36 6.75
N PHE A 6 -36.20 -43.50 7.18
CA PHE A 6 -35.39 -44.60 7.73
C PHE A 6 -34.44 -45.19 6.69
N GLU A 7 -34.92 -45.43 5.46
CA GLU A 7 -34.08 -45.88 4.35
C GLU A 7 -33.02 -44.84 3.94
N ALA A 8 -33.34 -43.55 4.00
CA ALA A 8 -32.38 -42.47 3.75
C ALA A 8 -31.27 -42.43 4.81
N ILE A 9 -31.60 -42.63 6.09
CA ILE A 9 -30.63 -42.73 7.19
C ILE A 9 -29.71 -43.95 6.98
N GLN A 10 -30.28 -45.12 6.67
CA GLN A 10 -29.51 -46.34 6.40
C GLN A 10 -28.58 -46.19 5.19
N ARG A 11 -29.03 -45.53 4.11
CA ARG A 11 -28.17 -45.22 2.95
C ARG A 11 -27.04 -44.25 3.31
N ALA A 12 -27.32 -43.24 4.14
CA ALA A 12 -26.32 -42.30 4.61
C ALA A 12 -25.27 -42.97 5.51
N GLU A 13 -25.69 -43.88 6.40
CA GLU A 13 -24.79 -44.67 7.25
C GLU A 13 -23.93 -45.62 6.41
N ALA A 14 -24.52 -46.33 5.45
CA ALA A 14 -23.79 -47.21 4.53
C ALA A 14 -22.78 -46.42 3.67
N ALA A 15 -23.16 -45.23 3.18
CA ALA A 15 -22.28 -44.35 2.44
C ALA A 15 -21.09 -43.86 3.30
N ARG A 16 -21.35 -43.43 4.55
CA ARG A 16 -20.29 -43.05 5.50
C ARG A 16 -19.33 -44.21 5.79
N LYS A 17 -19.86 -45.43 5.96
CA LYS A 17 -19.04 -46.61 6.18
C LYS A 17 -18.18 -46.94 4.96
N ALA A 18 -18.76 -46.93 3.76
CA ALA A 18 -18.03 -47.15 2.52
C ALA A 18 -16.96 -46.07 2.28
N GLU A 19 -17.23 -44.82 2.64
CA GLU A 19 -16.27 -43.72 2.59
C GLU A 19 -15.12 -43.93 3.59
N ALA A 20 -15.42 -44.34 4.83
CA ALA A 20 -14.41 -44.66 5.83
C ALA A 20 -13.53 -45.85 5.41
N ASP A 21 -14.13 -46.91 4.86
CA ASP A 21 -13.40 -48.08 4.36
C ASP A 21 -12.49 -47.70 3.17
N ARG A 22 -12.96 -46.80 2.29
CA ARG A 22 -12.16 -46.25 1.19
C ARG A 22 -10.99 -45.42 1.70
N GLN A 23 -11.21 -44.52 2.65
CA GLN A 23 -10.15 -43.70 3.26
C GLN A 23 -9.10 -44.58 3.95
N ARG A 24 -9.53 -45.64 4.63
CA ARG A 24 -8.61 -46.60 5.25
C ARG A 24 -7.76 -47.34 4.21
N ALA A 25 -8.36 -47.80 3.12
CA ALA A 25 -7.63 -48.46 2.04
C ALA A 25 -6.61 -47.51 1.38
N GLU A 26 -6.94 -46.22 1.25
CA GLU A 26 -6.04 -45.18 0.75
C GLU A 26 -4.84 -44.95 1.68
N LEU A 27 -5.07 -44.91 3.00
CA LEU A 27 -3.99 -44.81 4.00
C LEU A 27 -3.10 -46.06 4.02
N GLU A 28 -3.68 -47.26 3.89
CA GLU A 28 -2.90 -48.50 3.85
C GLU A 28 -2.03 -48.61 2.57
N ALA A 29 -2.51 -48.05 1.45
CA ALA A 29 -1.78 -47.98 0.18
C ALA A 29 -0.74 -46.85 0.12
N ALA A 30 -0.84 -45.83 0.98
CA ALA A 30 0.06 -44.69 0.96
C ALA A 30 1.50 -45.07 1.35
N GLU A 31 2.45 -44.49 0.62
CA GLU A 31 3.86 -44.54 0.98
C GLU A 31 4.15 -43.52 2.06
N LEU A 32 4.93 -43.95 3.06
CA LEU A 32 5.33 -43.11 4.16
C LEU A 32 6.43 -42.16 3.66
N GLU A 33 6.23 -40.85 3.83
CA GLU A 33 7.34 -39.90 3.66
C GLU A 33 8.43 -40.24 4.68
N SER A 34 9.69 -40.30 4.22
CA SER A 34 10.80 -40.73 5.07
C SER A 34 11.11 -39.74 6.19
N SER A 35 11.64 -40.25 7.30
CA SER A 35 12.08 -39.41 8.40
C SER A 35 13.20 -38.44 7.98
N GLU A 36 14.06 -38.82 7.03
CA GLU A 36 15.09 -37.96 6.46
C GLU A 36 14.50 -36.74 5.73
N SER A 37 13.47 -36.93 4.91
CA SER A 37 12.74 -35.84 4.25
C SER A 37 12.12 -34.89 5.27
N LEU A 38 11.46 -35.44 6.29
CA LEU A 38 10.83 -34.65 7.36
C LEU A 38 11.86 -33.84 8.16
N VAL A 39 13.06 -34.40 8.43
CA VAL A 39 14.17 -33.67 9.06
C VAL A 39 14.61 -32.49 8.20
N ALA A 40 14.73 -32.67 6.88
CA ALA A 40 15.10 -31.58 5.97
C ALA A 40 14.05 -30.46 5.99
N ARG A 41 12.75 -30.79 5.92
CA ARG A 41 11.64 -29.82 6.01
C ARG A 41 11.63 -29.06 7.33
N ILE A 42 11.85 -29.75 8.45
CA ILE A 42 11.95 -29.13 9.78
C ILE A 42 13.12 -28.15 9.83
N LYS A 43 14.28 -28.51 9.29
CA LYS A 43 15.45 -27.64 9.23
C LYS A 43 15.17 -26.40 8.39
N GLU A 44 14.60 -26.56 7.21
CA GLU A 44 14.23 -25.45 6.32
C GLU A 44 13.27 -24.47 7.00
N LYS A 45 12.20 -24.98 7.63
CA LYS A 45 11.23 -24.11 8.31
C LYS A 45 11.83 -23.40 9.53
N LYS A 46 12.73 -24.05 10.27
CA LYS A 46 13.47 -23.40 11.37
C LYS A 46 14.35 -22.24 10.87
N GLU A 47 15.10 -22.46 9.79
CA GLU A 47 15.92 -21.40 9.18
C GLU A 47 15.04 -20.27 8.65
N LEU A 48 13.89 -20.59 8.04
CA LEU A 48 12.96 -19.57 7.57
C LEU A 48 12.41 -18.72 8.74
N ILE A 49 11.99 -19.34 9.85
CA ILE A 49 11.54 -18.61 11.05
C ILE A 49 12.66 -17.68 11.55
N ARG A 50 13.90 -18.19 11.65
CA ARG A 50 15.05 -17.41 12.09
C ARG A 50 15.26 -16.18 11.20
N ASN A 51 15.32 -16.37 9.88
CA ASN A 51 15.52 -15.30 8.91
C ASN A 51 14.39 -14.26 8.95
N LEU A 52 13.14 -14.69 9.10
CA LEU A 52 11.99 -13.78 9.21
C LEU A 52 12.03 -12.96 10.50
N LYS A 53 12.46 -13.55 11.62
CA LYS A 53 12.63 -12.84 12.89
C LYS A 53 13.78 -11.84 12.84
N GLU A 54 14.93 -12.23 12.29
CA GLU A 54 16.07 -11.33 12.09
C GLU A 54 15.73 -10.15 11.17
N ALA A 55 14.94 -10.38 10.12
CA ALA A 55 14.45 -9.31 9.26
C ALA A 55 13.51 -8.34 9.99
N SER A 56 12.74 -8.82 10.97
CA SER A 56 11.89 -7.98 11.81
C SER A 56 12.68 -7.15 12.81
N GLU A 57 13.76 -7.70 13.38
CA GLU A 57 14.65 -6.98 14.32
C GLU A 57 15.43 -5.89 13.60
N LYS A 58 15.93 -6.12 12.38
CA LYS A 58 16.61 -5.08 11.59
C LYS A 58 15.72 -3.89 11.25
N LEU A 59 14.40 -4.09 11.25
CA LEU A 59 13.42 -3.04 10.99
C LEU A 59 13.04 -2.24 12.25
N SER A 60 13.50 -2.63 13.45
CA SER A 60 13.16 -1.91 14.69
C SER A 60 13.84 -0.55 14.82
N ASP A 61 14.90 -0.31 14.05
CA ASP A 61 15.56 1.00 13.93
C ASP A 61 14.78 1.89 12.94
N LEU A 62 13.53 2.20 13.28
CA LEU A 62 12.64 2.99 12.44
C LEU A 62 13.20 4.40 12.27
N SER A 63 13.22 4.86 11.01
CA SER A 63 13.55 6.25 10.68
C SER A 63 12.50 7.20 11.25
N LEU A 64 12.82 8.50 11.36
CA LEU A 64 11.87 9.49 11.84
C LEU A 64 10.64 9.61 10.91
N GLU A 65 10.83 9.48 9.61
CA GLU A 65 9.80 9.40 8.58
C GLU A 65 8.83 8.23 8.85
N GLU A 66 9.38 7.05 9.10
CA GLU A 66 8.60 5.83 9.38
C GLU A 66 7.85 5.93 10.70
N LYS A 67 8.49 6.47 11.74
CA LYS A 67 7.86 6.75 13.04
C LYS A 67 6.69 7.72 12.90
N LEU A 68 6.89 8.80 12.13
CA LEU A 68 5.86 9.79 11.86
C LEU A 68 4.71 9.20 11.07
N GLY A 69 4.98 8.57 9.92
CA GLY A 69 3.95 7.88 9.13
C GLY A 69 3.18 6.84 9.95
N THR A 70 3.88 6.03 10.75
CA THR A 70 3.24 5.02 11.63
C THR A 70 2.36 5.66 12.69
N ALA A 71 2.80 6.77 13.30
CA ALA A 71 2.01 7.49 14.29
C ALA A 71 0.72 8.09 13.69
N LEU A 72 0.80 8.57 12.45
CA LEU A 72 -0.34 9.11 11.69
C LEU A 72 -1.37 8.02 11.41
N VAL A 73 -0.93 6.86 10.91
CA VAL A 73 -1.79 5.70 10.64
C VAL A 73 -2.45 5.19 11.91
N LYS A 74 -1.67 4.96 12.98
CA LYS A 74 -2.18 4.44 14.27
C LYS A 74 -3.24 5.34 14.91
N LYS A 75 -3.12 6.65 14.73
CA LYS A 75 -4.07 7.65 15.26
C LYS A 75 -5.18 7.99 14.28
N ASN A 76 -5.20 7.40 13.08
CA ASN A 76 -6.15 7.67 12.01
C ASN A 76 -6.26 9.17 11.68
N LEU A 77 -5.12 9.87 11.69
CA LEU A 77 -5.06 11.31 11.44
C LEU A 77 -4.93 11.58 9.96
N LYS A 78 -5.83 12.42 9.43
CA LYS A 78 -5.80 12.78 8.01
C LYS A 78 -4.80 13.92 7.80
N PRO A 79 -3.96 13.86 6.74
CA PRO A 79 -3.04 14.94 6.39
C PRO A 79 -3.70 16.32 6.35
N LYS A 80 -4.93 16.40 5.82
CA LYS A 80 -5.69 17.65 5.72
C LYS A 80 -5.98 18.29 7.09
N ASP A 81 -6.35 17.49 8.07
CA ASP A 81 -6.76 17.99 9.39
C ASP A 81 -5.51 18.42 10.20
N LEU A 82 -4.40 17.71 10.00
CA LEU A 82 -3.10 18.04 10.61
C LEU A 82 -2.52 19.36 10.16
N VAL A 83 -2.66 19.71 8.88
CA VAL A 83 -2.20 21.02 8.38
C VAL A 83 -2.87 22.16 9.16
N GLN A 84 -4.18 22.04 9.42
CA GLN A 84 -4.92 23.05 10.18
C GLN A 84 -4.52 23.07 11.66
N ASP A 85 -4.29 21.89 12.26
CA ASP A 85 -3.90 21.78 13.66
C ASP A 85 -2.47 22.30 13.92
N TRP A 86 -1.58 22.19 12.93
CA TRP A 86 -0.18 22.59 13.06
C TRP A 86 0.03 24.07 12.73
N ASP A 87 -0.74 24.65 11.80
CA ASP A 87 -0.76 26.09 11.52
C ASP A 87 -1.50 26.89 12.61
N ARG A 88 -0.88 26.99 13.79
CA ARG A 88 -1.44 27.71 14.94
C ARG A 88 -1.64 29.20 14.70
N LYS A 89 -0.88 29.78 13.77
CA LYS A 89 -0.93 31.21 13.45
C LYS A 89 -1.91 31.52 12.32
N GLN A 90 -2.54 30.50 11.72
CA GLN A 90 -3.47 30.61 10.61
C GLN A 90 -2.91 31.42 9.45
N LYS A 91 -1.60 31.23 9.16
CA LYS A 91 -0.92 31.92 8.08
C LYS A 91 -1.06 31.21 6.74
N GLY A 92 -1.56 29.98 6.74
CA GLY A 92 -1.63 29.09 5.58
C GLY A 92 -0.37 28.26 5.35
N GLU A 93 0.62 28.38 6.25
CA GLU A 93 1.95 27.77 6.13
C GLU A 93 2.41 27.29 7.51
N VAL A 94 3.18 26.20 7.54
CA VAL A 94 3.74 25.60 8.76
C VAL A 94 5.25 25.85 8.79
N ASN A 95 5.72 26.57 9.81
CA ASN A 95 7.16 26.79 10.00
C ASN A 95 7.82 25.67 10.82
N LYS A 96 9.16 25.65 10.87
CA LYS A 96 9.95 24.67 11.63
C LYS A 96 9.56 24.53 13.10
N VAL A 97 9.14 25.61 13.76
CA VAL A 97 8.75 25.55 15.18
C VAL A 97 7.39 24.87 15.34
N GLU A 98 6.43 25.21 14.47
CA GLU A 98 5.12 24.59 14.42
C GLU A 98 5.19 23.12 14.04
N PHE A 99 6.00 22.76 13.03
CA PHE A 99 6.25 21.37 12.65
C PHE A 99 6.78 20.54 13.82
N ARG A 100 7.82 21.03 14.52
CA ARG A 100 8.39 20.34 15.69
C ARG A 100 7.36 20.14 16.81
N GLN A 101 6.54 21.15 17.08
CA GLN A 101 5.47 21.04 18.07
C GLN A 101 4.39 20.04 17.65
N GLY A 102 4.02 20.06 16.37
CA GLY A 102 3.09 19.12 15.74
C GLY A 102 3.57 17.68 15.87
N VAL A 103 4.78 17.38 15.41
CA VAL A 103 5.38 16.04 15.52
C VAL A 103 5.46 15.57 16.99
N ARG A 104 5.82 16.47 17.92
CA ARG A 104 5.86 16.16 19.36
C ARG A 104 4.49 15.87 19.97
N SER A 105 3.44 16.56 19.51
CA SER A 105 2.07 16.27 19.92
C SER A 105 1.62 14.86 19.52
N LEU A 106 2.26 14.29 18.48
CA LEU A 106 2.04 12.91 18.08
C LEU A 106 2.76 11.90 19.00
N GLY A 107 3.59 12.37 19.93
CA GLY A 107 4.32 11.54 20.91
C GLY A 107 5.76 11.22 20.50
N LEU A 108 6.24 11.78 19.38
CA LEU A 108 7.61 11.60 18.90
C LEU A 108 8.53 12.63 19.58
N LYS A 109 9.59 12.14 20.23
CA LYS A 109 10.51 12.94 21.05
C LYS A 109 11.93 12.93 20.49
N ASP A 110 12.04 12.97 19.17
CA ASP A 110 13.32 13.00 18.47
C ASP A 110 13.97 14.40 18.56
N ASP A 111 15.27 14.45 18.24
CA ASP A 111 16.07 15.66 18.39
C ASP A 111 15.67 16.74 17.39
N ASN A 112 15.87 18.00 17.78
CA ASN A 112 15.58 19.13 16.90
C ASN A 112 16.31 19.03 15.55
N LYS A 113 17.52 18.46 15.54
CA LYS A 113 18.31 18.29 14.31
C LYS A 113 17.63 17.34 13.33
N ASP A 114 17.11 16.21 13.83
CA ASP A 114 16.44 15.21 13.00
C ASP A 114 15.09 15.72 12.51
N LEU A 115 14.35 16.43 13.38
CA LEU A 115 13.09 17.08 13.00
C LEU A 115 13.29 18.19 11.97
N ASP A 116 14.36 18.99 12.11
CA ASP A 116 14.69 20.04 11.16
C ASP A 116 15.19 19.45 9.82
N ALA A 117 15.92 18.33 9.86
CA ALA A 117 16.35 17.60 8.67
C ALA A 117 15.16 16.99 7.91
N LEU A 118 14.21 16.38 8.63
CA LEU A 118 12.96 15.92 8.06
C LEU A 118 12.16 17.08 7.47
N PHE A 119 12.02 18.19 8.19
CA PHE A 119 11.34 19.37 7.62
C PHE A 119 11.97 19.80 6.29
N MET A 120 13.30 19.84 6.22
CA MET A 120 14.02 20.22 5.01
C MET A 120 13.88 19.22 3.87
N SER A 121 13.64 17.93 4.15
CA SER A 121 13.38 16.94 3.11
C SER A 121 11.95 17.04 2.57
N LEU A 122 11.03 17.66 3.31
CA LEU A 122 9.65 17.91 2.89
C LEU A 122 9.48 19.28 2.19
N ASP A 123 10.35 20.24 2.48
CA ASP A 123 10.38 21.59 1.94
C ASP A 123 11.04 21.59 0.54
N GLU A 124 10.27 21.19 -0.48
CA GLU A 124 10.75 21.04 -1.86
C GLU A 124 11.18 22.36 -2.49
N ASP A 125 10.54 23.47 -2.13
CA ASP A 125 10.82 24.80 -2.68
C ASP A 125 11.94 25.55 -1.92
N GLY A 126 12.28 25.10 -0.71
CA GLY A 126 13.32 25.66 0.13
C GLY A 126 12.96 27.02 0.74
N GLY A 127 11.68 27.36 0.78
CA GLY A 127 11.14 28.62 1.29
C GLY A 127 11.29 28.77 2.81
N GLY A 128 11.58 27.69 3.53
CA GLY A 128 11.72 27.67 4.99
C GLY A 128 10.39 27.57 5.75
N SER A 129 9.31 27.32 5.01
CA SER A 129 7.94 27.12 5.47
C SER A 129 7.28 26.09 4.56
N LEU A 130 6.49 25.17 5.12
CA LEU A 130 5.71 24.22 4.32
C LEU A 130 4.33 24.81 4.08
N ASP A 131 3.96 24.99 2.82
CA ASP A 131 2.59 25.38 2.49
C ASP A 131 1.60 24.23 2.76
N ALA A 132 0.31 24.56 2.76
CA ALA A 132 -0.74 23.59 3.05
C ALA A 132 -0.81 22.40 2.07
N GLU A 133 -0.46 22.59 0.80
CA GLU A 133 -0.48 21.53 -0.20
C GLU A 133 0.81 20.68 -0.14
N GLU A 134 1.97 21.31 0.07
CA GLU A 134 3.27 20.65 0.29
C GLU A 134 3.21 19.74 1.51
N LEU A 135 2.78 20.26 2.67
CA LEU A 135 2.68 19.47 3.90
C LEU A 135 1.69 18.32 3.73
N LYS A 136 0.55 18.55 3.07
CA LYS A 136 -0.44 17.51 2.82
C LYS A 136 0.11 16.43 1.90
N HIS A 137 0.86 16.79 0.86
CA HIS A 137 1.50 15.84 -0.05
C HIS A 137 2.55 15.00 0.68
N ALA A 138 3.44 15.67 1.42
CA ALA A 138 4.46 15.04 2.25
C ALA A 138 3.87 14.04 3.26
N LEU A 139 2.88 14.47 4.06
CA LEU A 139 2.25 13.60 5.05
C LEU A 139 1.52 12.43 4.41
N LYS A 140 0.95 12.60 3.21
CA LYS A 140 0.32 11.50 2.47
C LYS A 140 1.36 10.45 2.05
N LEU A 141 2.50 10.86 1.51
CA LEU A 141 3.58 9.93 1.15
C LEU A 141 4.08 9.15 2.36
N LEU A 142 4.24 9.81 3.51
CA LEU A 142 4.63 9.16 4.76
C LEU A 142 3.58 8.15 5.26
N VAL A 143 2.29 8.49 5.17
CA VAL A 143 1.19 7.58 5.51
C VAL A 143 1.18 6.38 4.57
N ASP A 144 1.28 6.59 3.25
CA ASP A 144 1.26 5.50 2.27
C ASP A 144 2.45 4.54 2.45
N ALA A 145 3.65 5.09 2.71
CA ALA A 145 4.84 4.31 3.01
C ALA A 145 4.70 3.53 4.32
N ALA A 146 4.20 4.17 5.37
CA ALA A 146 3.99 3.53 6.66
C ALA A 146 2.92 2.44 6.61
N GLU A 147 1.79 2.67 5.92
CA GLU A 147 0.77 1.63 5.73
C GLU A 147 1.35 0.41 5.02
N SER A 148 2.19 0.62 4.00
CA SER A 148 2.86 -0.47 3.28
C SER A 148 3.81 -1.25 4.19
N SER A 149 4.63 -0.54 4.99
CA SER A 149 5.55 -1.14 5.96
C SER A 149 4.82 -1.91 7.08
N ILE A 150 3.75 -1.34 7.63
CA ILE A 150 2.91 -1.99 8.65
C ILE A 150 2.27 -3.27 8.08
N MET A 151 1.72 -3.21 6.87
CA MET A 151 1.14 -4.38 6.23
C MET A 151 2.18 -5.48 5.99
N GLU A 152 3.37 -5.12 5.51
CA GLU A 152 4.47 -6.07 5.30
C GLU A 152 4.92 -6.69 6.64
N GLN A 153 5.06 -5.88 7.68
CA GLN A 153 5.39 -6.35 9.02
C GLN A 153 4.31 -7.31 9.56
N GLN A 154 3.03 -6.96 9.43
CA GLN A 154 1.92 -7.82 9.84
C GLN A 154 1.91 -9.14 9.07
N ALA A 155 2.11 -9.11 7.75
CA ALA A 155 2.19 -10.32 6.93
C ALA A 155 3.37 -11.21 7.36
N ARG A 156 4.53 -10.60 7.65
CA ARG A 156 5.70 -11.29 8.17
C ARG A 156 5.43 -11.94 9.52
N GLU A 157 4.84 -11.20 10.46
CA GLU A 157 4.49 -11.72 11.79
C GLU A 157 3.46 -12.85 11.72
N SER A 158 2.42 -12.72 10.89
CA SER A 158 1.44 -13.78 10.63
C SER A 158 2.10 -15.03 10.06
N ARG A 159 3.02 -14.87 9.11
CA ARG A 159 3.80 -15.98 8.55
C ARG A 159 4.66 -16.67 9.60
N VAL A 160 5.35 -15.92 10.46
CA VAL A 160 6.13 -16.48 11.57
C VAL A 160 5.23 -17.29 12.49
N ARG A 161 4.08 -16.75 12.91
CA ARG A 161 3.13 -17.47 13.77
C ARG A 161 2.65 -18.77 13.14
N ARG A 162 2.31 -18.75 11.85
CA ARG A 162 1.91 -19.96 11.11
C ARG A 162 2.99 -21.03 11.14
N LEU A 163 4.24 -20.66 10.86
CA LEU A 163 5.38 -21.57 10.90
C LEU A 163 5.66 -22.10 12.31
N GLU A 164 5.50 -21.28 13.35
CA GLU A 164 5.67 -21.68 14.75
C GLU A 164 4.62 -22.69 15.22
N VAL A 165 3.38 -22.61 14.71
CA VAL A 165 2.33 -23.61 14.96
C VAL A 165 2.59 -24.91 14.20
N HIS A 166 3.12 -24.80 12.99
CA HIS A 166 3.38 -25.93 12.11
C HIS A 166 4.57 -26.79 12.58
N LEU A 167 5.62 -26.16 13.11
CA LEU A 167 6.86 -26.87 13.47
C LEU A 167 6.65 -28.00 14.50
N PRO A 168 5.88 -27.83 15.60
CA PRO A 168 5.54 -28.93 16.50
C PRO A 168 4.80 -30.09 15.83
N GLN A 169 3.92 -29.80 14.87
CA GLN A 169 3.18 -30.84 14.15
C GLN A 169 4.10 -31.68 13.27
N LEU A 170 5.04 -31.04 12.56
CA LEU A 170 6.09 -31.73 11.81
C LEU A 170 6.98 -32.59 12.70
N ILE A 171 7.38 -32.08 13.86
CA ILE A 171 8.20 -32.84 14.82
C ILE A 171 7.43 -34.07 15.33
N ASN A 172 6.13 -33.93 15.60
CA ASN A 172 5.29 -35.06 15.98
C ASN A 172 5.23 -36.12 14.88
N VAL A 173 4.99 -35.70 13.63
CA VAL A 173 4.98 -36.60 12.47
C VAL A 173 6.33 -37.29 12.29
N LEU A 174 7.45 -36.55 12.42
CA LEU A 174 8.80 -37.11 12.36
C LEU A 174 9.01 -38.24 13.37
N ASN A 175 8.59 -38.03 14.63
CA ASN A 175 8.75 -39.04 15.67
C ASN A 175 7.95 -40.30 15.35
N LEU A 176 6.68 -40.15 14.93
CA LEU A 176 5.84 -41.28 14.51
C LEU A 176 6.41 -42.01 13.31
N THR A 177 6.94 -41.28 12.32
CA THR A 177 7.61 -41.87 11.14
C THR A 177 8.87 -42.63 11.53
N ARG A 178 9.70 -42.11 12.44
CA ARG A 178 10.89 -42.82 12.94
C ARG A 178 10.53 -44.10 13.67
N ASP A 179 9.51 -44.06 14.52
CA ASP A 179 9.02 -45.25 15.23
C ASP A 179 8.50 -46.31 14.25
N ALA A 180 7.81 -45.88 13.19
CA ALA A 180 7.33 -46.76 12.12
C ALA A 180 8.49 -47.36 11.31
N GLU A 181 9.46 -46.57 10.87
CA GLU A 181 10.65 -47.02 10.14
C GLU A 181 11.45 -48.04 10.96
N ALA A 182 11.73 -47.74 12.23
CA ALA A 182 12.45 -48.65 13.11
C ALA A 182 11.69 -49.99 13.31
N ALA A 183 10.36 -49.95 13.41
CA ALA A 183 9.55 -51.17 13.52
C ALA A 183 9.50 -51.96 12.19
N ILE A 184 9.52 -51.27 11.05
CA ILE A 184 9.61 -51.89 9.72
C ILE A 184 10.95 -52.60 9.55
N ASP A 185 12.05 -52.01 10.00
CA ASP A 185 13.36 -52.65 9.97
C ASP A 185 13.41 -53.90 10.86
N ASP A 186 12.67 -53.91 11.97
CA ASP A 186 12.63 -55.02 12.92
C ASP A 186 11.65 -56.18 12.56
N ARG A 187 10.95 -56.08 11.42
CA ARG A 187 9.86 -57.00 11.01
C ARG A 187 10.25 -58.46 10.81
N SER A 188 11.55 -58.78 10.84
CA SER A 188 12.08 -60.14 10.65
C SER A 188 11.85 -61.06 11.86
N LYS A 189 11.37 -60.53 13.00
CA LYS A 189 11.30 -61.22 14.29
C LYS A 189 9.99 -62.00 14.59
N GLY A 190 9.02 -62.01 13.67
CA GLY A 190 7.78 -62.80 13.80
C GLY A 190 6.49 -62.07 13.42
N GLU A 191 5.37 -62.79 13.45
CA GLU A 191 4.04 -62.29 13.04
C GLU A 191 3.55 -61.12 13.92
N LYS A 192 3.78 -61.19 15.24
CA LYS A 192 3.44 -60.11 16.18
C LYS A 192 4.20 -58.81 15.89
N GLN A 193 5.48 -58.89 15.53
CA GLN A 193 6.30 -57.73 15.19
C GLN A 193 5.87 -57.13 13.85
N ARG A 194 5.47 -57.97 12.88
CA ARG A 194 4.90 -57.52 11.61
C ARG A 194 3.57 -56.78 11.81
N GLU A 195 2.70 -57.28 12.67
CA GLU A 195 1.45 -56.59 13.03
C GLU A 195 1.72 -55.24 13.72
N ALA A 196 2.68 -55.20 14.65
CA ALA A 196 3.08 -53.95 15.32
C ALA A 196 3.64 -52.92 14.32
N ALA A 197 4.51 -53.34 13.40
CA ALA A 197 5.06 -52.49 12.35
C ALA A 197 3.97 -51.90 11.44
N ASN A 198 3.00 -52.73 11.02
CA ASN A 198 1.87 -52.27 10.21
C ASN A 198 1.00 -51.23 10.94
N ARG A 199 0.77 -51.40 12.25
CA ARG A 199 0.02 -50.43 13.06
C ARG A 199 0.75 -49.09 13.17
N LEU A 200 2.05 -49.12 13.46
CA LEU A 200 2.84 -47.89 13.56
C LEU A 200 2.94 -47.17 12.21
N LYS A 201 3.10 -47.91 11.10
CA LYS A 201 3.03 -47.36 9.75
C LYS A 201 1.70 -46.63 9.52
N LEU A 202 0.58 -47.26 9.84
CA LEU A 202 -0.74 -46.65 9.66
C LEU A 202 -0.89 -45.34 10.45
N VAL A 203 -0.46 -45.34 11.72
CA VAL A 203 -0.49 -44.13 12.58
C VAL A 203 0.38 -43.01 11.99
N ALA A 204 1.57 -43.33 11.48
CA ALA A 204 2.46 -42.36 10.88
C ALA A 204 1.88 -41.79 9.57
N VAL A 205 1.30 -42.63 8.71
CA VAL A 205 0.61 -42.19 7.48
C VAL A 205 -0.60 -41.30 7.81
N GLU A 206 -1.43 -41.67 8.78
CA GLU A 206 -2.56 -40.83 9.22
C GLU A 206 -2.08 -39.46 9.70
N ALA A 207 -0.96 -39.40 10.43
CA ALA A 207 -0.38 -38.16 10.89
C ALA A 207 0.15 -37.31 9.72
N GLN A 208 0.80 -37.93 8.73
CA GLN A 208 1.26 -37.25 7.50
C GLN A 208 0.07 -36.70 6.68
N PHE A 209 -1.04 -37.44 6.58
CA PHE A 209 -2.23 -36.97 5.89
C PHE A 209 -2.88 -35.77 6.57
N LYS A 210 -2.99 -35.81 7.92
CA LYS A 210 -3.47 -34.67 8.72
C LYS A 210 -2.58 -33.44 8.55
N LEU A 211 -1.27 -33.64 8.53
CA LEU A 211 -0.30 -32.57 8.29
C LEU A 211 -0.47 -31.96 6.89
N ALA A 212 -0.61 -32.79 5.85
CA ALA A 212 -0.84 -32.32 4.48
C ALA A 212 -2.16 -31.53 4.36
N ALA A 213 -3.22 -31.99 5.03
CA ALA A 213 -4.48 -31.24 5.10
C ALA A 213 -4.31 -29.88 5.79
N PHE A 214 -3.55 -29.83 6.90
CA PHE A 214 -3.23 -28.59 7.60
C PHE A 214 -2.39 -27.62 6.74
N GLU A 215 -1.39 -28.13 6.01
CA GLU A 215 -0.60 -27.32 5.09
C GLU A 215 -1.46 -26.73 3.97
N LYS A 216 -2.43 -27.50 3.45
CA LYS A 216 -3.37 -27.03 2.44
C LYS A 216 -4.27 -25.92 2.97
N THR A 217 -4.74 -26.01 4.22
CA THR A 217 -5.53 -24.94 4.83
C THR A 217 -4.69 -23.68 5.03
N GLN A 218 -3.44 -23.81 5.48
CA GLN A 218 -2.54 -22.66 5.62
C GLN A 218 -2.20 -22.00 4.29
N ALA A 219 -2.02 -22.77 3.23
CA ALA A 219 -1.77 -22.23 1.89
C ALA A 219 -2.97 -21.41 1.38
N ALA A 220 -4.20 -21.90 1.61
CA ALA A 220 -5.40 -21.16 1.24
C ALA A 220 -5.58 -19.85 2.04
N GLU A 221 -5.22 -19.86 3.34
CA GLU A 221 -5.20 -18.65 4.16
C GLU A 221 -4.17 -17.63 3.68
N GLU A 222 -2.96 -18.07 3.33
CA GLU A 222 -1.92 -17.19 2.79
C GLU A 222 -2.33 -16.59 1.44
N GLU A 223 -2.95 -17.38 0.56
CA GLU A 223 -3.49 -16.90 -0.71
C GLU A 223 -4.60 -15.86 -0.50
N ALA A 224 -5.48 -16.07 0.48
CA ALA A 224 -6.53 -15.11 0.83
C ALA A 224 -5.94 -13.80 1.39
N GLU A 225 -4.92 -13.87 2.25
CA GLU A 225 -4.20 -12.68 2.75
C GLU A 225 -3.56 -11.88 1.60
N LEU A 226 -2.88 -12.58 0.68
CA LEU A 226 -2.27 -11.95 -0.50
C LEU A 226 -3.32 -11.33 -1.42
N ALA A 227 -4.47 -11.97 -1.60
CA ALA A 227 -5.58 -11.44 -2.39
C ALA A 227 -6.15 -10.14 -1.78
N ILE A 228 -6.30 -10.08 -0.46
CA ILE A 228 -6.71 -8.86 0.26
C ILE A 228 -5.67 -7.75 0.05
N ALA A 229 -4.39 -8.06 0.24
CA ALA A 229 -3.31 -7.08 0.05
C ALA A 229 -3.24 -6.57 -1.40
N ARG A 230 -3.40 -7.46 -2.38
CA ARG A 230 -3.46 -7.11 -3.80
C ARG A 230 -4.62 -6.18 -4.10
N LYS A 231 -5.82 -6.50 -3.59
CA LYS A 231 -7.01 -5.65 -3.78
C LYS A 231 -6.82 -4.27 -3.17
N ALA A 232 -6.27 -4.19 -1.96
CA ALA A 232 -5.96 -2.90 -1.32
C ALA A 232 -4.96 -2.07 -2.14
N ARG A 233 -3.94 -2.71 -2.73
CA ARG A 233 -2.99 -2.05 -3.63
C ARG A 233 -3.66 -1.54 -4.90
N GLU A 234 -4.51 -2.35 -5.53
CA GLU A 234 -5.26 -1.96 -6.73
C GLU A 234 -6.20 -0.78 -6.45
N GLU A 235 -6.89 -0.76 -5.30
CA GLU A 235 -7.72 0.36 -4.86
C GLU A 235 -6.91 1.64 -4.63
N LYS A 236 -5.74 1.54 -3.98
CA LYS A 236 -4.82 2.68 -3.81
C LYS A 236 -4.31 3.22 -5.15
N GLU A 237 -3.90 2.35 -6.06
CA GLU A 237 -3.43 2.74 -7.39
C GLU A 237 -4.54 3.42 -8.20
N ALA A 238 -5.76 2.89 -8.15
CA ALA A 238 -6.93 3.52 -8.74
C ALA A 238 -7.20 4.92 -8.15
N ALA A 239 -7.10 5.08 -6.82
CA ALA A 239 -7.26 6.37 -6.17
C ALA A 239 -6.17 7.38 -6.57
N ALA A 240 -4.91 6.96 -6.67
CA ALA A 240 -3.79 7.79 -7.11
C ALA A 240 -3.96 8.24 -8.57
N ASN A 241 -4.38 7.32 -9.46
CA ASN A 241 -4.66 7.63 -10.85
C ASN A 241 -5.84 8.61 -11.00
N ALA A 242 -6.90 8.46 -10.19
CA ALA A 242 -8.02 9.39 -10.15
C ALA A 242 -7.60 10.79 -9.68
N GLU A 243 -6.68 10.89 -8.72
CA GLU A 243 -6.14 12.18 -8.26
C GLU A 243 -5.28 12.86 -9.33
N LYS A 244 -4.37 12.11 -9.98
CA LYS A 244 -3.58 12.61 -11.12
C LYS A 244 -4.48 13.12 -12.26
N ALA A 245 -5.56 12.39 -12.57
CA ALA A 245 -6.53 12.81 -13.58
C ALA A 245 -7.24 14.13 -13.19
N LYS A 246 -7.61 14.30 -11.92
CA LYS A 246 -8.19 15.56 -11.41
C LYS A 246 -7.20 16.72 -11.51
N ALA A 247 -5.93 16.50 -11.16
CA ALA A 247 -4.88 17.52 -11.27
C ALA A 247 -4.66 17.93 -12.72
N ALA A 248 -4.57 16.96 -13.64
CA ALA A 248 -4.45 17.23 -15.08
C ALA A 248 -5.64 18.02 -15.64
N ALA A 249 -6.86 17.69 -15.22
CA ALA A 249 -8.06 18.44 -15.61
C ALA A 249 -8.04 19.89 -15.10
N LYS A 250 -7.59 20.12 -13.86
CA LYS A 250 -7.42 21.47 -13.28
C LYS A 250 -6.36 22.27 -14.05
N ALA A 251 -5.23 21.65 -14.39
CA ALA A 251 -4.17 22.28 -15.18
C ALA A 251 -4.64 22.65 -16.60
N ALA A 252 -5.40 21.77 -17.26
CA ALA A 252 -5.97 22.03 -18.58
C ALA A 252 -6.93 23.24 -18.57
N LYS A 253 -7.82 23.32 -17.56
CA LYS A 253 -8.70 24.49 -17.37
C LYS A 253 -7.90 25.78 -17.15
N ALA A 254 -6.86 25.74 -16.31
CA ALA A 254 -6.02 26.90 -16.06
C ALA A 254 -5.29 27.38 -17.32
N GLN A 255 -4.79 26.45 -18.14
CA GLN A 255 -4.17 26.79 -19.44
C GLN A 255 -5.18 27.42 -20.41
N GLU A 256 -6.42 26.93 -20.46
CA GLU A 256 -7.47 27.50 -21.30
C GLU A 256 -7.84 28.93 -20.86
N GLU A 257 -8.00 29.17 -19.55
CA GLU A 257 -8.24 30.50 -19.01
C GLU A 257 -7.07 31.47 -19.26
N ALA A 258 -5.83 31.01 -19.14
CA ALA A 258 -4.65 31.81 -19.43
C ALA A 258 -4.60 32.21 -20.92
N LYS A 259 -4.92 31.29 -21.83
CA LYS A 259 -5.04 31.59 -23.27
C LYS A 259 -6.13 32.62 -23.55
N LYS A 260 -7.31 32.48 -22.93
CA LYS A 260 -8.41 33.47 -23.05
C LYS A 260 -7.98 34.86 -22.58
N LYS A 261 -7.36 34.96 -21.38
CA LYS A 261 -6.85 36.24 -20.85
C LYS A 261 -5.78 36.85 -21.75
N LYS A 262 -4.89 36.04 -22.33
CA LYS A 262 -3.87 36.52 -23.29
C LYS A 262 -4.51 37.08 -24.56
N ALA A 263 -5.46 36.37 -25.15
CA ALA A 263 -6.19 36.82 -26.34
C ALA A 263 -6.98 38.12 -26.06
N GLU A 264 -7.59 38.24 -24.89
CA GLU A 264 -8.32 39.45 -24.49
C GLU A 264 -7.37 40.65 -24.30
N ARG A 265 -6.18 40.44 -23.72
CA ARG A 265 -5.13 41.48 -23.62
C ARG A 265 -4.64 41.92 -25.00
N GLU A 266 -4.39 40.99 -25.92
CA GLU A 266 -4.00 41.31 -27.30
C GLU A 266 -5.09 42.12 -28.02
N LYS A 267 -6.37 41.71 -27.88
CA LYS A 267 -7.49 42.46 -28.46
C LYS A 267 -7.56 43.89 -27.92
N ARG A 268 -7.45 44.08 -26.60
CA ARG A 268 -7.42 45.42 -25.97
C ARG A 268 -6.24 46.26 -26.44
N MET A 269 -5.07 45.65 -26.65
CA MET A 269 -3.89 46.35 -27.19
C MET A 269 -4.11 46.84 -28.61
N ILE A 270 -4.72 46.01 -29.46
CA ILE A 270 -5.06 46.37 -30.84
C ILE A 270 -6.08 47.52 -30.87
N GLU A 271 -7.17 47.43 -30.10
CA GLU A 271 -8.16 48.51 -29.97
C GLU A 271 -7.53 49.82 -29.49
N LYS A 272 -6.67 49.76 -28.47
CA LYS A 272 -6.00 50.95 -27.93
C LYS A 272 -5.06 51.58 -28.96
N ARG A 273 -4.39 50.77 -29.79
CA ARG A 273 -3.50 51.24 -30.86
C ARG A 273 -4.29 51.91 -31.99
N ALA A 274 -5.42 51.32 -32.39
CA ALA A 274 -6.30 51.90 -33.41
C ALA A 274 -6.90 53.24 -32.97
N LEU A 275 -7.33 53.37 -31.70
CA LEU A 275 -7.77 54.64 -31.12
C LEU A 275 -6.67 55.70 -31.11
N ALA A 276 -5.43 55.32 -30.80
CA ALA A 276 -4.29 56.22 -30.83
C ALA A 276 -3.96 56.69 -32.26
N GLU A 277 -4.03 55.80 -33.25
CA GLU A 277 -3.82 56.15 -34.67
C GLU A 277 -4.92 57.08 -35.19
N PHE A 278 -6.19 56.82 -34.84
CA PHE A 278 -7.31 57.69 -35.22
C PHE A 278 -7.19 59.09 -34.59
N GLY A 279 -6.83 59.16 -33.30
CA GLY A 279 -6.56 60.42 -32.62
C GLY A 279 -5.38 61.19 -33.25
N ALA A 280 -4.33 60.48 -33.68
CA ALA A 280 -3.20 61.09 -34.37
C ALA A 280 -3.58 61.62 -35.75
N MET A 281 -4.40 60.89 -36.53
CA MET A 281 -4.89 61.35 -37.82
C MET A 281 -5.77 62.60 -37.68
N SER A 282 -6.72 62.59 -36.74
CA SER A 282 -7.58 63.75 -36.45
C SER A 282 -6.75 64.98 -36.05
N ALA A 283 -5.73 64.83 -35.22
CA ALA A 283 -4.85 65.94 -34.84
C ALA A 283 -3.99 66.48 -35.99
N VAL A 284 -3.63 65.64 -36.97
CA VAL A 284 -2.95 66.07 -38.20
C VAL A 284 -3.91 66.82 -39.12
N GLU A 285 -5.15 66.37 -39.20
CA GLU A 285 -6.21 66.99 -40.01
C GLU A 285 -6.60 68.37 -39.47
N GLU A 286 -6.77 68.51 -38.14
CA GLU A 286 -6.95 69.82 -37.49
C GLU A 286 -5.76 70.77 -37.72
N LYS A 287 -4.53 70.25 -37.72
CA LYS A 287 -3.34 71.04 -38.01
C LYS A 287 -3.26 71.48 -39.48
N LYS A 288 -3.79 70.69 -40.41
CA LYS A 288 -3.88 71.07 -41.83
C LYS A 288 -4.94 72.14 -42.04
N LEU A 289 -6.14 71.96 -41.49
CA LEU A 289 -7.20 72.96 -41.52
C LEU A 289 -6.74 74.31 -40.95
N THR A 290 -6.10 74.30 -39.78
CA THR A 290 -5.54 75.53 -39.18
C THR A 290 -4.37 76.13 -39.97
N ALA A 291 -3.64 75.34 -40.77
CA ALA A 291 -2.59 75.84 -41.65
C ALA A 291 -3.16 76.45 -42.93
N GLU A 292 -4.19 75.82 -43.51
CA GLU A 292 -4.93 76.31 -44.68
C GLU A 292 -5.68 77.60 -44.35
N GLU A 293 -6.34 77.69 -43.20
CA GLU A 293 -6.97 78.92 -42.70
C GLU A 293 -5.94 80.06 -42.53
N ARG A 294 -4.73 79.75 -42.06
CA ARG A 294 -3.64 80.74 -41.93
C ARG A 294 -3.04 81.15 -43.28
N GLN A 295 -3.08 80.27 -44.27
CA GLN A 295 -2.58 80.54 -45.61
C GLN A 295 -3.57 81.40 -46.38
N PHE A 296 -4.87 81.09 -46.27
CA PHE A 296 -5.96 81.92 -46.79
C PHE A 296 -5.95 83.33 -46.18
N ALA A 297 -5.81 83.44 -44.85
CA ALA A 297 -5.71 84.74 -44.19
C ALA A 297 -4.44 85.55 -44.57
N LYS A 298 -3.40 84.91 -45.09
CA LYS A 298 -2.20 85.59 -45.61
C LYS A 298 -2.40 86.07 -47.04
N GLU A 299 -3.05 85.28 -47.89
CA GLU A 299 -3.38 85.67 -49.26
C GLU A 299 -4.40 86.82 -49.28
N GLU A 300 -5.38 86.82 -48.38
CA GLU A 300 -6.36 87.92 -48.23
C GLU A 300 -5.72 89.24 -47.74
N LEU A 301 -4.57 89.18 -47.04
CA LEU A 301 -3.78 90.34 -46.62
C LEU A 301 -2.78 90.84 -47.68
N GLU A 302 -2.51 90.06 -48.73
CA GLU A 302 -1.66 90.47 -49.87
C GLU A 302 -2.50 91.05 -51.03
N GLU A 303 -3.83 90.90 -51.02
CA GLU A 303 -4.76 91.46 -52.01
C GLU A 303 -5.41 92.81 -51.62
N GLU A 304 -5.20 93.33 -50.38
CA GLU A 304 -5.56 94.69 -49.93
C GLU A 304 -4.39 95.69 -50.03
#